data_AF-A0A850ALP5-F1
#
_entry.id   AF-A0A850ALP5-F1
#
_cell.length_a   1.000
_cell.length_b   1.000
_cell.length_c   1.000
_cell.angle_alpha   90.00
_cell.angle_beta   90.00
_cell.angle_gamma   90.00
#
_symmetry.space_group_name_H-M   'P 1'
#
loop_
_entity.id
_entity.type
_entity.pdbx_description
1 polymer ?
#
loop_
_entity_poly.entity_id
_entity_poly.type
_entity_poly.pdbx_seq_one_letter_code
_entity_poly.pdbx_strand_id
1 'polypeptide(L)' 'MPAQIIGRVKSRNGKTYEVKWDSMNKEVYVSYAGWSYVGKAFSASEAMNKAEAWLYNK' A
#
# COMPACT_ATOMS: atom_id res chain seq x y z
N MET A 1 1.51 6.99 -15.82
CA MET A 1 0.62 7.62 -14.81
C MET A 1 1.38 7.62 -13.50
N PRO A 2 1.43 8.73 -12.76
CA PRO A 2 2.21 8.83 -11.53
C PRO A 2 1.60 7.97 -10.41
N ALA A 3 2.43 7.49 -9.49
CA ALA A 3 2.00 6.82 -8.27
C ALA A 3 0.88 7.59 -7.55
N GLN A 4 -0.32 7.03 -7.52
CA GLN A 4 -1.49 7.64 -6.89
C GLN A 4 -1.84 6.92 -5.60
N ILE A 5 -2.35 7.69 -4.64
CA ILE A 5 -2.92 7.14 -3.41
C ILE A 5 -4.23 6.48 -3.80
N ILE A 6 -4.28 5.15 -3.68
CA ILE A 6 -5.45 4.35 -4.03
C ILE A 6 -6.37 4.12 -2.83
N GLY A 7 -5.87 4.33 -1.61
CA GLY A 7 -6.65 4.11 -0.40
C GLY A 7 -5.82 4.19 0.86
N ARG A 8 -6.44 3.77 1.97
CA ARG A 8 -5.85 3.73 3.30
C ARG A 8 -6.19 2.40 3.95
N VAL A 9 -5.25 1.81 4.65
CA VAL A 9 -5.39 0.52 5.35
C VAL A 9 -5.03 0.71 6.82
N LYS A 10 -5.71 -0.02 7.71
CA LYS A 10 -5.52 0.12 9.15
C LYS A 10 -4.76 -1.08 9.68
N SER A 11 -3.64 -0.84 10.35
CA SER A 11 -2.91 -1.88 11.06
C SER A 11 -3.64 -2.30 12.34
N ARG A 12 -3.28 -3.48 12.84
CA ARG A 12 -3.81 -4.04 14.10
C ARG A 12 -3.66 -3.09 15.30
N ASN A 13 -2.61 -2.28 15.31
CA ASN A 13 -2.31 -1.34 16.39
C ASN A 13 -3.11 -0.02 16.29
N GLY A 14 -4.15 0.03 15.45
CA GLY A 14 -5.02 1.20 15.29
C GLY A 14 -4.47 2.29 14.36
N LYS A 15 -3.25 2.12 13.85
CA LYS A 15 -2.56 3.08 12.99
C LYS A 15 -3.02 2.94 11.53
N THR A 16 -3.29 4.07 10.88
CA THR A 16 -3.77 4.14 9.49
C THR A 16 -2.62 4.45 8.55
N TYR A 17 -2.42 3.63 7.52
CA TYR A 17 -1.38 3.77 6.52
C TYR A 17 -2.01 4.13 5.17
N GLU A 18 -1.42 5.07 4.46
CA GLU A 18 -1.84 5.41 3.10
C GLU A 18 -1.20 4.45 2.10
N VAL A 19 -2.00 3.89 1.20
CA VAL A 19 -1.53 2.99 0.14
C VAL A 19 -1.38 3.79 -1.14
N LYS A 20 -0.17 3.80 -1.66
CA LYS A 20 0.16 4.35 -2.97
C LYS A 20 0.49 3.23 -3.92
N TRP A 21 -0.12 3.26 -5.10
CA TRP A 21 0.17 2.31 -6.16
C TRP A 21 0.60 3.06 -7.42
N ASP A 22 1.73 2.63 -7.96
CA ASP A 22 2.24 3.09 -9.24
C ASP A 22 1.80 2.11 -10.33
N SER A 23 0.89 2.53 -11.20
CA SER A 23 0.39 1.67 -12.27
C SER A 23 1.43 1.44 -13.38
N MET A 24 2.48 2.26 -13.44
CA MET A 24 3.53 2.21 -14.45
C MET A 24 4.55 1.12 -14.12
N ASN A 25 5.07 1.13 -12.89
CA ASN A 25 6.02 0.13 -12.39
C ASN A 25 5.34 -1.05 -11.68
N LYS A 26 4.03 -0.93 -11.48
CA LYS A 26 3.20 -1.87 -10.72
C LYS A 26 3.61 -1.94 -9.25
N GLU A 27 4.24 -0.90 -8.71
CA GLU A 27 4.83 -0.91 -7.37
C GLU A 27 3.85 -0.38 -6.32
N VAL A 28 3.82 -1.03 -5.17
CA VAL A 28 2.94 -0.71 -4.04
C VAL A 28 3.79 -0.20 -2.89
N TYR A 29 3.39 0.94 -2.38
CA TYR A 29 4.01 1.58 -1.24
C TYR A 29 2.95 1.88 -0.17
N VAL A 30 3.35 1.79 1.09
CA VAL A 30 2.53 2.20 2.23
C VAL A 30 3.24 3.30 3.00
N SER A 31 2.50 4.34 3.41
CA SER A 31 3.02 5.45 4.19
C SER A 31 2.29 5.59 5.51
N TYR A 32 3.06 5.67 6.61
CA TYR A 32 2.58 6.08 7.92
C TYR A 32 3.49 7.14 8.55
N ALA A 33 4.80 6.98 8.38
CA ALA A 33 5.82 7.96 8.74
C ALA A 33 6.96 7.98 7.70
N GLY A 34 6.65 7.58 6.46
CA GLY A 34 7.61 7.31 5.39
C GLY A 34 7.11 6.21 4.47
N TRP A 35 7.52 6.24 3.20
CA TRP A 35 7.10 5.27 2.18
C TRP A 35 7.88 3.96 2.35
N SER A 36 7.19 2.91 2.77
CA SER A 36 7.71 1.54 2.76
C SER A 36 7.25 0.82 1.50
N TYR A 37 8.18 0.17 0.81
CA TYR A 37 7.85 -0.69 -0.31
C TYR A 37 7.21 -1.99 0.18
N VAL A 38 6.04 -2.31 -0.35
CA VAL A 38 5.30 -3.55 -0.03
C VAL A 38 5.60 -4.64 -1.04
N GLY A 39 5.61 -4.28 -2.34
CA GLY A 39 5.75 -5.25 -3.42
C GLY A 39 5.18 -4.72 -4.73
N LYS A 40 4.95 -5.63 -5.69
CA LYS A 40 4.29 -5.31 -6.96
C LYS A 40 2.86 -5.82 -7.00
N ALA A 41 1.94 -5.07 -7.61
CA ALA A 41 0.54 -5.42 -7.80
C ALA A 41 0.06 -5.02 -9.19
N PHE A 42 -0.76 -5.86 -9.82
CA PHE A 42 -1.26 -5.64 -11.17
C PHE A 42 -2.48 -4.72 -11.21
N SER A 43 -3.15 -4.54 -10.07
CA SER A 43 -4.39 -3.78 -9.91
C SER A 43 -4.44 -3.05 -8.56
N ALA A 44 -5.21 -1.96 -8.48
CA ALA A 44 -5.42 -1.22 -7.23
C ALA A 44 -5.98 -2.10 -6.10
N SER A 45 -6.95 -2.99 -6.39
CA SER A 45 -7.49 -3.91 -5.38
C SER A 45 -6.45 -4.91 -4.86
N GLU A 46 -5.57 -5.41 -5.74
CA GLU A 46 -4.49 -6.32 -5.34
C GLU A 46 -3.43 -5.57 -4.51
N ALA A 47 -3.14 -4.31 -4.87
CA ALA A 47 -2.25 -3.44 -4.11
C ALA A 47 -2.77 -3.20 -2.69
N MET A 48 -4.06 -2.91 -2.54
CA MET A 48 -4.71 -2.77 -1.23
C MET A 48 -4.61 -4.05 -0.41
N ASN A 49 -4.91 -5.21 -1.00
CA ASN A 49 -4.83 -6.50 -0.32
C ASN A 49 -3.41 -6.80 0.17
N LYS A 50 -2.40 -6.55 -0.68
CA LYS A 50 -0.99 -6.71 -0.31
C LYS A 50 -0.56 -5.74 0.80
N ALA A 51 -1.01 -4.49 0.74
CA ALA A 51 -0.75 -3.51 1.78
C ALA A 51 -1.37 -3.91 3.13
N GLU A 52 -2.60 -4.42 3.12
CA GLU A 52 -3.27 -4.96 4.31
C GLU A 52 -2.51 -6.17 4.87
N ALA A 53 -2.17 -7.15 4.04
CA ALA A 53 -1.42 -8.33 4.45
C ALA A 53 -0.04 -7.98 5.03
N TRP A 54 0.66 -7.01 4.44
CA TRP A 54 1.94 -6.52 4.92
C TRP A 54 1.83 -5.87 6.30
N LEU A 55 0.76 -5.12 6.55
CA LEU A 55 0.49 -4.53 7.86
C LEU A 55 -0.01 -5.52 8.89
N TYR A 56 -0.71 -6.56 8.46
CA TYR A 56 -1.21 -7.59 9.36
C TYR A 56 -0.08 -8.47 9.89
N ASN A 57 0.97 -8.67 9.09
CA ASN A 57 2.16 -9.45 9.46
C ASN A 57 3.23 -8.62 10.22
N LYS A 58 2.90 -7.41 10.68
CA LYS A 58 3.87 -6.48 11.29
C LYS A 58 3.39 -5.99 12.66
#